data_AF-A0A357M940-F1
#
_entry.id   AF-A0A357M940-F1
#
_cell.length_a   1.000
_cell.length_b   1.000
_cell.length_c   1.000
_cell.angle_alpha   90.00
_cell.angle_beta   90.00
_cell.angle_gamma   90.00
#
_symmetry.space_group_name_H-M   'P 1'
#
loop_
_entity.id
_entity.type
_entity.pdbx_description
1 polymer ?
#
loop_
_entity_poly.entity_id
_entity_poly.type
_entity_poly.pdbx_seq_one_letter_code
_entity_poly.pdbx_strand_id
1 'polypeptide(L)'
;MLTLTHLKNKSALRLTGLHPVVRSAATALIERCYKLNIPILITQGLRTIAEQDALYAQGRTKPGAIVTNARGGYSYHNYGLAVDFALLLPNGSSVSWDMRLDGNNNQIADWQEVVKEAKALGFEWGGDWTSFKDYPHFQMAFGLTLTQLRAGGKPSTAAVESAYKVINRKEEEELKSDVIAVVKVNGVKVADGVLEKGITYVPVRVIAEALGAQVGYDSATRTVEIISTH
;
A
#
# COMPACT_ATOMS: atom_id res chain seq x y z
N MET A 1 23.70 6.09 7.08
CA MET A 1 22.53 5.25 7.41
C MET A 1 21.44 5.50 6.37
N LEU A 2 20.72 4.46 5.95
CA LEU A 2 19.57 4.63 5.06
C LEU A 2 18.43 5.31 5.81
N THR A 3 17.83 6.31 5.19
CA THR A 3 16.65 7.00 5.75
C THR A 3 15.40 6.50 5.06
N LEU A 4 14.26 6.53 5.76
CA LEU A 4 12.96 6.21 5.16
C LEU A 4 12.68 7.06 3.91
N THR A 5 13.01 8.35 3.96
CA THR A 5 12.88 9.25 2.81
C THR A 5 13.68 8.77 1.61
N HIS A 6 14.91 8.28 1.83
CA HIS A 6 15.73 7.73 0.76
C HIS A 6 15.04 6.51 0.11
N LEU A 7 14.52 5.58 0.91
CA LEU A 7 13.84 4.38 0.42
C LEU A 7 12.58 4.71 -0.40
N LYS A 8 11.77 5.64 0.11
CA LYS A 8 10.58 6.14 -0.58
C LYS A 8 10.94 6.80 -1.92
N ASN A 9 11.96 7.65 -1.94
CA ASN A 9 12.41 8.32 -3.16
C ASN A 9 12.89 7.34 -4.23
N LYS A 10 13.64 6.29 -3.84
CA LYS A 10 14.06 5.26 -4.81
C LYS A 10 12.91 4.46 -5.39
N SER A 11 11.84 4.25 -4.62
CA SER A 11 10.64 3.54 -5.08
C SER A 11 9.65 4.44 -5.83
N ALA A 12 9.75 5.77 -5.68
CA ALA A 12 8.70 6.72 -6.07
C ALA A 12 8.22 6.57 -7.52
N LEU A 13 9.15 6.44 -8.48
CA LEU A 13 8.79 6.28 -9.89
C LEU A 13 8.01 5.00 -10.18
N ARG A 14 8.27 3.91 -9.42
CA ARG A 14 7.55 2.64 -9.56
C ARG A 14 6.18 2.66 -8.90
N LEU A 15 5.91 3.64 -8.04
CA LEU A 15 4.61 3.84 -7.41
C LEU A 15 3.64 4.67 -8.27
N THR A 16 4.15 5.31 -9.32
CA THR A 16 3.34 6.09 -10.27
C THR A 16 2.44 5.17 -11.10
N GLY A 17 1.17 5.57 -11.26
CA GLY A 17 0.20 4.84 -12.08
C GLY A 17 -0.40 3.59 -11.41
N LEU A 18 0.07 3.21 -10.22
CA LEU A 18 -0.59 2.18 -9.42
C LEU A 18 -1.98 2.64 -8.97
N HIS A 19 -2.88 1.68 -8.78
CA HIS A 19 -4.15 1.94 -8.11
C HIS A 19 -3.90 2.55 -6.72
N PRO A 20 -4.69 3.57 -6.28
CA PRO A 20 -4.40 4.31 -5.05
C PRO A 20 -4.21 3.45 -3.80
N VAL A 21 -5.02 2.40 -3.64
CA VAL A 21 -4.89 1.42 -2.54
C VAL A 21 -3.56 0.69 -2.59
N VAL A 22 -3.17 0.20 -3.77
CA VAL A 22 -1.93 -0.58 -3.99
C VAL A 22 -0.71 0.29 -3.73
N ARG A 23 -0.74 1.55 -4.18
CA ARG A 23 0.28 2.55 -3.84
C ARG A 23 0.39 2.79 -2.34
N SER A 24 -0.75 2.91 -1.65
CA SER A 24 -0.80 3.10 -0.20
C SER A 24 -0.20 1.90 0.54
N ALA A 25 -0.60 0.69 0.16
CA ALA A 25 -0.10 -0.55 0.73
C ALA A 25 1.40 -0.74 0.48
N ALA A 26 1.89 -0.48 -0.73
CA ALA A 26 3.31 -0.57 -1.05
C ALA A 26 4.14 0.47 -0.25
N THR A 27 3.58 1.66 -0.03
CA THR A 27 4.23 2.70 0.79
C THR A 27 4.28 2.28 2.26
N ALA A 28 3.17 1.78 2.81
CA ALA A 28 3.11 1.23 4.16
C ALA A 28 4.06 0.04 4.33
N LEU A 29 4.22 -0.81 3.30
CA LEU A 29 5.15 -1.92 3.33
C LEU A 29 6.60 -1.44 3.47
N ILE A 30 7.02 -0.43 2.69
CA ILE A 30 8.36 0.18 2.81
C ILE A 30 8.58 0.70 4.24
N GLU A 31 7.60 1.38 4.82
CA GLU A 31 7.67 1.93 6.17
C GLU A 31 7.78 0.84 7.24
N ARG A 32 6.96 -0.20 7.15
CA ARG A 32 6.96 -1.31 8.11
C ARG A 32 8.27 -2.09 8.05
N CYS A 33 8.76 -2.41 6.85
CA CYS A 33 10.03 -3.12 6.71
C CYS A 33 11.21 -2.25 7.19
N TYR A 34 11.16 -0.93 6.95
CA TYR A 34 12.16 0.00 7.50
C TYR A 34 12.20 -0.03 9.05
N LYS A 35 11.04 -0.04 9.72
CA LYS A 35 10.95 -0.17 11.19
C LYS A 35 11.54 -1.49 11.72
N LEU A 36 11.57 -2.54 10.88
CA LEU A 36 12.17 -3.84 11.19
C LEU A 36 13.67 -3.93 10.84
N ASN A 37 14.29 -2.82 10.42
CA ASN A 37 15.65 -2.80 9.87
C ASN A 37 15.83 -3.66 8.60
N ILE A 38 14.76 -3.84 7.82
CA ILE A 38 14.75 -4.56 6.54
C ILE A 38 14.43 -3.58 5.41
N PRO A 39 15.41 -2.79 4.92
CA PRO A 39 15.16 -1.85 3.85
C PRO A 39 14.81 -2.59 2.55
N ILE A 40 13.68 -2.23 1.94
CA ILE A 40 13.25 -2.77 0.64
C ILE A 40 13.16 -1.68 -0.43
N LEU A 41 13.15 -2.11 -1.69
CA LEU A 41 12.91 -1.28 -2.86
C LEU A 41 11.76 -1.87 -3.68
N ILE A 42 10.83 -1.04 -4.14
CA ILE A 42 9.89 -1.43 -5.19
C ILE A 42 10.60 -1.32 -6.54
N THR A 43 10.76 -2.44 -7.22
CA THR A 43 11.54 -2.56 -8.47
C THR A 43 10.66 -2.47 -9.71
N GLN A 44 9.40 -2.92 -9.62
CA GLN A 44 8.39 -2.83 -10.67
C GLN A 44 7.04 -2.43 -10.08
N GLY A 45 6.23 -1.72 -10.87
CA GLY A 45 4.88 -1.30 -10.53
C GLY A 45 3.96 -1.45 -11.74
N LEU A 46 3.29 -0.36 -12.16
CA LEU A 46 2.53 -0.36 -13.42
C LEU A 46 3.45 -0.69 -14.60
N ARG A 47 3.00 -1.61 -15.46
CA ARG A 47 3.66 -1.95 -16.72
C ARG A 47 2.62 -1.90 -17.84
N THR A 48 2.85 -1.12 -18.87
CA THR A 48 1.95 -1.06 -20.02
C THR A 48 1.86 -2.40 -20.75
N ILE A 49 0.80 -2.58 -21.55
CA ILE A 49 0.61 -3.79 -22.38
C ILE A 49 1.81 -4.01 -23.30
N ALA A 50 2.28 -2.95 -23.96
CA ALA A 50 3.42 -3.02 -24.87
C ALA A 50 4.73 -3.39 -24.14
N GLU A 51 4.98 -2.84 -22.96
CA GLU A 51 6.15 -3.22 -22.15
C GLU A 51 6.08 -4.68 -21.71
N GLN A 52 4.89 -5.18 -21.34
CA GLN A 52 4.71 -6.59 -20.98
C GLN A 52 4.93 -7.52 -22.17
N ASP A 53 4.42 -7.18 -23.35
CA ASP A 53 4.68 -7.95 -24.57
C ASP A 53 6.17 -7.94 -24.95
N ALA A 54 6.86 -6.82 -24.72
CA ALA A 54 8.30 -6.74 -24.91
C ALA A 54 9.08 -7.67 -23.96
N LEU A 55 8.66 -7.76 -22.68
CA LEU A 55 9.23 -8.74 -21.73
C LEU A 55 8.89 -10.18 -22.11
N TYR A 56 7.66 -10.44 -22.58
CA TYR A 56 7.26 -11.77 -23.04
C TYR A 56 8.08 -12.24 -24.25
N ALA A 57 8.45 -11.32 -25.14
CA ALA A 57 9.31 -11.61 -26.29
C ALA A 57 10.73 -12.02 -25.90
N GLN A 58 11.24 -11.61 -24.72
CA GLN A 58 12.59 -11.94 -24.26
C GLN A 58 12.75 -13.45 -24.02
N GLY A 59 13.81 -14.02 -24.61
CA GLY A 59 14.06 -15.47 -24.59
C GLY A 59 13.14 -16.28 -25.50
N ARG A 60 12.29 -15.63 -26.30
CA ARG A 60 11.38 -16.26 -27.26
C ARG A 60 11.64 -15.75 -28.68
N THR A 61 11.31 -14.49 -28.94
CA THR A 61 11.49 -13.81 -30.23
C THR A 61 12.57 -12.74 -30.18
N LYS A 62 13.10 -12.43 -28.99
CA LYS A 62 14.28 -11.58 -28.75
C LYS A 62 15.29 -12.32 -27.87
N PRO A 63 16.60 -12.04 -27.99
CA PRO A 63 17.61 -12.59 -27.09
C PRO A 63 17.37 -12.22 -25.62
N GLY A 64 17.90 -13.03 -24.69
CA GLY A 64 17.83 -12.82 -23.24
C GLY A 64 17.15 -13.97 -22.50
N ALA A 65 17.16 -13.92 -21.17
CA ALA A 65 16.47 -14.91 -20.34
C ALA A 65 14.95 -14.72 -20.39
N ILE A 66 14.18 -15.80 -20.26
CA ILE A 66 12.72 -15.68 -20.06
C ILE A 66 12.48 -15.12 -18.66
N VAL A 67 11.91 -13.92 -18.58
CA VAL A 67 11.61 -13.23 -17.31
C VAL A 67 10.12 -13.20 -16.97
N THR A 68 9.26 -13.65 -17.88
CA THR A 68 7.81 -13.74 -17.66
C THR A 68 7.16 -14.77 -18.57
N ASN A 69 6.06 -15.36 -18.10
CA ASN A 69 5.15 -16.18 -18.90
C ASN A 69 3.88 -15.44 -19.34
N ALA A 70 3.66 -14.20 -18.86
CA ALA A 70 2.48 -13.42 -19.17
C ALA A 70 2.67 -12.55 -20.40
N ARG A 71 1.70 -12.58 -21.32
CA ARG A 71 1.56 -11.58 -22.40
C ARG A 71 0.94 -10.30 -21.86
N GLY A 72 0.95 -9.24 -22.66
CA GLY A 72 0.22 -8.01 -22.38
C GLY A 72 -1.25 -8.28 -22.06
N GLY A 73 -1.71 -7.78 -20.91
CA GLY A 73 -3.08 -7.97 -20.40
C GLY A 73 -3.26 -9.27 -19.60
N TYR A 74 -2.20 -10.04 -19.40
CA TYR A 74 -2.18 -11.27 -18.59
C TYR A 74 -1.33 -11.12 -17.33
N SER A 75 -1.05 -9.89 -16.90
CA SER A 75 -0.39 -9.57 -15.64
C SER A 75 -1.14 -8.47 -14.89
N TYR A 76 -1.23 -8.58 -13.56
CA TYR A 76 -1.82 -7.53 -12.71
C TYR A 76 -1.00 -6.23 -12.74
N HIS A 77 0.28 -6.29 -13.13
CA HIS A 77 1.08 -5.08 -13.42
C HIS A 77 0.45 -4.24 -14.53
N ASN A 78 -0.28 -4.84 -15.48
CA ASN A 78 -0.94 -4.11 -16.58
C ASN A 78 -2.12 -3.26 -16.14
N TYR A 79 -2.57 -3.44 -14.90
CA TYR A 79 -3.71 -2.76 -14.32
C TYR A 79 -3.33 -1.89 -13.12
N GLY A 80 -2.03 -1.77 -12.83
CA GLY A 80 -1.54 -1.04 -11.65
C GLY A 80 -1.91 -1.74 -10.34
N LEU A 81 -2.12 -3.06 -10.37
CA LEU A 81 -2.60 -3.87 -9.24
C LEU A 81 -1.51 -4.79 -8.64
N ALA A 82 -0.27 -4.64 -9.08
CA ALA A 82 0.87 -5.43 -8.60
C ALA A 82 2.15 -4.59 -8.48
N VAL A 83 3.05 -5.06 -7.62
CA VAL A 83 4.39 -4.53 -7.42
C VAL A 83 5.37 -5.68 -7.26
N ASP A 84 6.61 -5.47 -7.73
CA ASP A 84 7.73 -6.35 -7.38
C ASP A 84 8.65 -5.63 -6.40
N PHE A 85 9.24 -6.38 -5.48
CA PHE A 85 10.22 -5.83 -4.54
C PHE A 85 11.58 -6.54 -4.61
N ALA A 86 12.58 -5.92 -4.00
CA ALA A 86 13.85 -6.56 -3.66
C ALA A 86 14.36 -6.02 -2.32
N LEU A 87 15.24 -6.77 -1.66
CA LEU A 87 15.92 -6.33 -0.45
C LEU A 87 17.01 -5.31 -0.85
N LEU A 88 17.02 -4.14 -0.23
CA LEU A 88 18.06 -3.13 -0.49
C LEU A 88 19.24 -3.38 0.44
N LEU A 89 20.44 -3.53 -0.12
CA LEU A 89 21.63 -3.79 0.69
C LEU A 89 22.11 -2.52 1.43
N PRO A 90 22.90 -2.66 2.51
CA PRO A 90 23.32 -1.53 3.36
C PRO A 90 24.04 -0.39 2.63
N ASN A 91 24.65 -0.67 1.47
CA ASN A 91 25.27 0.34 0.60
C ASN A 91 24.25 1.30 -0.05
N GLY A 92 22.95 1.03 0.08
CA GLY A 92 21.85 1.84 -0.42
C GLY A 92 21.65 1.81 -1.93
N SER A 93 22.43 1.03 -2.67
CA SER A 93 22.49 1.09 -4.13
C SER A 93 22.30 -0.27 -4.79
N SER A 94 22.81 -1.32 -4.17
CA SER A 94 22.65 -2.71 -4.62
C SER A 94 21.42 -3.33 -3.99
N VAL A 95 20.80 -4.26 -4.70
CA VAL A 95 19.66 -5.05 -4.22
C VAL A 95 20.02 -6.54 -4.21
N SER A 96 19.33 -7.30 -3.37
CA SER A 96 19.42 -8.76 -3.29
C SER A 96 18.06 -9.40 -3.52
N TRP A 97 18.07 -10.51 -4.24
CA TRP A 97 16.94 -11.44 -4.41
C TRP A 97 17.14 -12.75 -3.62
N ASP A 98 18.15 -12.80 -2.74
CA ASP A 98 18.38 -13.96 -1.89
C ASP A 98 17.31 -14.06 -0.80
N MET A 99 16.42 -15.04 -0.96
CA MET A 99 15.34 -15.32 -0.01
C MET A 99 15.82 -15.85 1.35
N ARG A 100 17.11 -16.17 1.49
CA ARG A 100 17.72 -16.65 2.74
C ARG A 100 18.52 -15.57 3.46
N LEU A 101 18.64 -14.38 2.88
CA LEU A 101 19.32 -13.26 3.52
C LEU A 101 18.64 -12.91 4.85
N ASP A 102 19.43 -12.82 5.91
CA ASP A 102 19.05 -12.33 7.23
C ASP A 102 19.93 -11.09 7.51
N GLY A 103 19.50 -9.94 6.98
CA GLY A 103 20.25 -8.69 7.04
C GLY A 103 20.09 -7.96 8.38
N ASN A 104 19.00 -8.23 9.10
CA ASN A 104 18.76 -7.68 10.44
C ASN A 104 19.34 -8.56 11.57
N ASN A 105 19.87 -9.75 11.25
CA ASN A 105 20.49 -10.73 12.16
C ASN A 105 19.55 -11.25 13.25
N ASN A 106 18.26 -11.41 12.96
CA ASN A 106 17.27 -11.92 13.92
C ASN A 106 17.00 -13.43 13.77
N GLN A 107 17.76 -14.14 12.94
CA GLN A 107 17.61 -15.57 12.61
C GLN A 107 16.36 -15.92 11.79
N ILE A 108 15.70 -14.92 11.22
CA ILE A 108 14.59 -15.06 10.30
C ILE A 108 15.01 -14.45 8.97
N ALA A 109 14.72 -15.12 7.86
CA ALA A 109 15.03 -14.56 6.56
C ALA A 109 14.19 -13.29 6.31
N ASP A 110 14.86 -12.18 6.01
CA ASP A 110 14.26 -10.87 5.75
C ASP A 110 13.12 -10.96 4.71
N TRP A 111 13.31 -11.79 3.68
CA TRP A 111 12.31 -12.01 2.63
C TRP A 111 10.96 -12.50 3.20
N GLN A 112 11.00 -13.41 4.18
CA GLN A 112 9.79 -13.95 4.80
C GLN A 112 9.11 -12.93 5.71
N GLU A 113 9.89 -12.07 6.37
CA GLU A 113 9.34 -10.96 7.15
C GLU A 113 8.66 -9.91 6.26
N VAL A 114 9.25 -9.57 5.11
CA VAL A 114 8.62 -8.69 4.11
C VAL A 114 7.31 -9.31 3.60
N VAL A 115 7.31 -10.60 3.28
CA VAL A 115 6.09 -11.33 2.85
C VAL A 115 5.01 -11.29 3.93
N LYS A 116 5.39 -11.51 5.20
CA LYS A 116 4.45 -11.43 6.33
C LYS A 116 3.82 -10.04 6.44
N GLU A 117 4.62 -8.98 6.35
CA GLU A 117 4.10 -7.60 6.38
C GLU A 117 3.24 -7.26 5.15
N ALA A 118 3.62 -7.74 3.96
CA ALA A 118 2.84 -7.54 2.74
C ALA A 118 1.46 -8.22 2.84
N LYS A 119 1.43 -9.47 3.30
CA LYS A 119 0.16 -10.21 3.54
C LYS A 119 -0.70 -9.52 4.60
N ALA A 120 -0.09 -8.99 5.66
CA ALA A 120 -0.80 -8.22 6.68
C ALA A 120 -1.40 -6.90 6.13
N LEU A 121 -0.88 -6.38 5.02
CA LEU A 121 -1.42 -5.22 4.28
C LEU A 121 -2.44 -5.62 3.20
N GLY A 122 -2.76 -6.91 3.07
CA GLY A 122 -3.75 -7.43 2.12
C GLY A 122 -3.18 -7.81 0.75
N PHE A 123 -1.86 -7.90 0.59
CA PHE A 123 -1.28 -8.44 -0.64
C PHE A 123 -1.37 -9.96 -0.70
N GLU A 124 -1.66 -10.47 -1.90
CA GLU A 124 -1.36 -11.83 -2.32
C GLU A 124 0.12 -11.90 -2.74
N TRP A 125 0.78 -13.03 -2.48
CA TRP A 125 2.20 -13.23 -2.79
C TRP A 125 2.41 -14.26 -3.90
N GLY A 126 3.23 -13.93 -4.90
CA GLY A 126 3.55 -14.84 -6.01
C GLY A 126 4.33 -16.09 -5.61
N GLY A 127 4.99 -16.09 -4.45
CA GLY A 127 5.63 -17.27 -3.88
C GLY A 127 4.67 -18.35 -3.39
N ASP A 128 3.39 -18.00 -3.16
CA ASP A 128 2.33 -18.95 -2.78
C ASP A 128 1.72 -19.67 -4.00
N TRP A 129 2.05 -19.26 -5.22
CA TRP A 129 1.51 -19.91 -6.43
C TRP A 129 1.95 -21.37 -6.53
N THR A 130 1.06 -22.22 -7.05
CA THR A 130 1.30 -23.67 -7.18
C THR A 130 2.30 -24.02 -8.28
N SER A 131 2.45 -23.15 -9.27
CA SER A 131 3.40 -23.29 -10.38
C SER A 131 3.96 -21.92 -10.75
N PHE A 132 5.20 -21.87 -11.27
CA PHE A 132 5.87 -20.64 -11.68
C PHE A 132 5.87 -19.56 -10.59
N LYS A 133 6.33 -19.93 -9.39
CA LYS A 133 6.44 -19.03 -8.25
C LYS A 133 7.25 -17.79 -8.61
N ASP A 134 6.65 -16.64 -8.38
CA ASP A 134 7.26 -15.33 -8.60
C ASP A 134 7.49 -14.67 -7.24
N TYR A 135 8.65 -14.92 -6.66
CA TYR A 135 8.92 -14.55 -5.27
C TYR A 135 8.95 -13.03 -5.03
N PRO A 136 9.41 -12.18 -5.96
CA PRO A 136 9.31 -10.73 -5.83
C PRO A 136 7.88 -10.17 -5.90
N HIS A 137 6.92 -10.92 -6.44
CA HIS A 137 5.64 -10.38 -6.86
C HIS A 137 4.61 -10.30 -5.72
N PHE A 138 4.01 -9.12 -5.56
CA PHE A 138 2.83 -8.90 -4.74
C PHE A 138 1.69 -8.30 -5.56
N GLN A 139 0.45 -8.73 -5.31
CA GLN A 139 -0.73 -8.17 -5.99
C GLN A 139 -1.93 -8.01 -5.07
N MET A 140 -2.87 -7.17 -5.49
CA MET A 140 -4.22 -7.09 -4.92
C MET A 140 -5.23 -7.30 -6.04
N ALA A 141 -5.86 -8.47 -6.09
CA ALA A 141 -6.79 -8.81 -7.16
C ALA A 141 -8.18 -8.17 -6.98
N PHE A 142 -8.55 -7.79 -5.76
CA PHE A 142 -9.91 -7.30 -5.42
C PHE A 142 -11.04 -8.25 -5.87
N GLY A 143 -10.76 -9.56 -5.88
CA GLY A 143 -11.68 -10.58 -6.38
C GLY A 143 -11.87 -10.60 -7.90
N LEU A 144 -11.08 -9.83 -8.66
CA LEU A 144 -11.13 -9.78 -10.11
C LEU A 144 -10.11 -10.72 -10.72
N THR A 145 -10.54 -11.46 -11.73
CA THR A 145 -9.66 -12.25 -12.61
C THR A 145 -9.06 -11.36 -13.70
N LEU A 146 -7.93 -11.78 -14.28
CA LEU A 146 -7.34 -11.12 -15.44
C LEU A 146 -8.29 -11.03 -16.64
N THR A 147 -9.21 -11.99 -16.80
CA THR A 147 -10.24 -11.93 -17.85
C THR A 147 -11.21 -10.78 -17.61
N GLN A 148 -11.68 -10.59 -16.37
CA GLN A 148 -12.55 -9.46 -16.01
C GLN A 148 -11.82 -8.13 -16.18
N LEU A 149 -10.54 -8.05 -15.79
CA LEU A 149 -9.71 -6.86 -15.97
C LEU A 149 -9.52 -6.51 -17.46
N ARG A 150 -9.25 -7.51 -18.33
CA ARG A 150 -9.21 -7.30 -19.80
C ARG A 150 -10.54 -6.83 -20.37
N ALA A 151 -11.67 -7.26 -19.78
CA ALA A 151 -13.00 -6.79 -20.16
C ALA A 151 -13.35 -5.40 -19.60
N GLY A 152 -12.42 -4.72 -18.92
CA GLY A 152 -12.62 -3.38 -18.37
C GLY A 152 -13.17 -3.35 -16.94
N GLY A 153 -13.24 -4.50 -16.27
CA GLY A 153 -13.57 -4.60 -14.85
C GLY A 153 -12.60 -3.79 -13.99
N LYS A 154 -13.11 -3.20 -12.90
CA LYS A 154 -12.33 -2.38 -11.96
C LYS A 154 -12.69 -2.75 -10.52
N PRO A 155 -11.78 -2.57 -9.56
CA PRO A 155 -12.09 -2.76 -8.14
C PRO A 155 -13.35 -1.98 -7.75
N SER A 156 -14.28 -2.62 -7.05
CA SER A 156 -15.49 -1.94 -6.55
C SER A 156 -15.15 -1.01 -5.38
N THR A 157 -15.97 0.02 -5.16
CA THR A 157 -15.80 0.94 -4.03
C THR A 157 -15.72 0.19 -2.70
N ALA A 158 -16.61 -0.79 -2.48
CA ALA A 158 -16.60 -1.59 -1.25
C ALA A 158 -15.32 -2.42 -1.08
N ALA A 159 -14.78 -2.99 -2.15
CA ALA A 159 -13.51 -3.73 -2.09
C ALA A 159 -12.33 -2.79 -1.79
N VAL A 160 -12.33 -1.61 -2.39
CA VAL A 160 -11.34 -0.54 -2.14
C VAL A 160 -11.37 -0.06 -0.69
N GLU A 161 -12.55 0.25 -0.17
CA GLU A 161 -12.75 0.65 1.24
C GLU A 161 -12.30 -0.44 2.21
N SER A 162 -12.65 -1.70 1.92
CA SER A 162 -12.25 -2.84 2.75
C SER A 162 -10.72 -3.00 2.79
N ALA A 163 -10.05 -2.80 1.67
CA ALA A 163 -8.59 -2.85 1.61
C ALA A 163 -7.94 -1.68 2.38
N TYR A 164 -8.47 -0.45 2.28
CA TYR A 164 -7.98 0.68 3.08
C TYR A 164 -8.09 0.44 4.58
N LYS A 165 -9.21 -0.14 5.05
CA LYS A 165 -9.38 -0.53 6.46
C LYS A 165 -8.31 -1.52 6.93
N VAL A 166 -7.88 -2.45 6.07
CA VAL A 166 -6.80 -3.39 6.40
C VAL A 166 -5.46 -2.66 6.51
N ILE A 167 -5.13 -1.78 5.57
CA ILE A 167 -3.87 -1.04 5.54
C ILE A 167 -3.74 -0.14 6.78
N ASN A 168 -4.82 0.55 7.14
CA ASN A 168 -4.84 1.54 8.20
C ASN A 168 -5.17 0.95 9.58
N ARG A 169 -5.36 -0.38 9.71
CA ARG A 169 -5.81 -1.00 10.96
C ARG A 169 -4.94 -0.64 12.17
N LYS A 170 -3.61 -0.70 12.04
CA LYS A 170 -2.69 -0.37 13.14
C LYS A 170 -2.80 1.10 13.55
N GLU A 171 -2.93 2.01 12.58
CA GLU A 171 -3.13 3.44 12.85
C GLU A 171 -4.50 3.69 13.48
N GLU A 172 -5.56 3.00 13.04
CA GLU A 172 -6.87 3.05 13.69
C GLU A 172 -6.85 2.47 15.12
N GLU A 173 -6.09 1.40 15.36
CA GLU A 173 -5.92 0.79 16.69
C GLU A 173 -5.09 1.69 17.62
N GLU A 174 -3.99 2.27 17.12
CA GLU A 174 -3.16 3.25 17.83
C GLU A 174 -3.99 4.52 18.14
N LEU A 175 -4.70 5.07 17.16
CA LEU A 175 -5.63 6.20 17.35
C LEU A 175 -6.70 5.87 18.39
N LYS A 176 -7.30 4.66 18.35
CA LYS A 176 -8.29 4.20 19.35
C LYS A 176 -7.68 4.03 20.73
N SER A 177 -6.43 3.60 20.85
CA SER A 177 -5.75 3.54 22.15
C SER A 177 -5.37 4.92 22.69
N ASP A 178 -5.16 5.90 21.81
CA ASP A 178 -4.89 7.30 22.15
C ASP A 178 -6.17 8.13 22.37
N VAL A 179 -7.35 7.53 22.20
CA VAL A 179 -8.63 8.12 22.60
C VAL A 179 -8.67 8.21 24.13
N ILE A 180 -8.38 9.39 24.66
CA ILE A 180 -8.31 9.63 26.11
C ILE A 180 -9.17 10.81 26.59
N ALA A 181 -9.89 11.50 25.69
CA ALA A 181 -10.72 12.65 26.05
C ALA A 181 -12.19 12.43 25.69
N VAL A 182 -13.09 12.60 26.66
CA VAL A 182 -14.54 12.62 26.39
C VAL A 182 -14.94 14.04 25.99
N VAL A 183 -15.47 14.20 24.78
CA VAL A 183 -15.86 15.52 24.26
C VAL A 183 -17.35 15.71 24.45
N LYS A 184 -17.72 16.82 25.09
CA LYS A 184 -19.10 17.18 25.36
C LYS A 184 -19.43 18.54 24.74
N VAL A 185 -20.60 18.65 24.13
CA VAL A 185 -21.20 19.92 23.70
C VAL A 185 -22.45 20.13 24.54
N ASN A 186 -22.56 21.28 25.20
CA ASN A 186 -23.67 21.59 26.11
C ASN A 186 -23.91 20.51 27.20
N GLY A 187 -22.83 19.92 27.71
CA GLY A 187 -22.90 18.87 28.75
C GLY A 187 -23.24 17.47 28.24
N VAL A 188 -23.60 17.32 26.96
CA VAL A 188 -23.90 16.03 26.33
C VAL A 188 -22.66 15.48 25.64
N LYS A 189 -22.31 14.20 25.88
CA LYS A 189 -21.20 13.55 25.17
C LYS A 189 -21.54 13.46 23.68
N VAL A 190 -20.63 13.96 22.83
CA VAL A 190 -20.80 13.95 21.37
C VAL A 190 -19.75 13.10 20.66
N ALA A 191 -18.53 13.04 21.18
CA ALA A 191 -17.45 12.24 20.60
C ALA A 191 -16.45 11.82 21.68
N ASP A 192 -15.61 10.87 21.32
CA ASP A 192 -14.33 10.67 21.99
C ASP A 192 -13.21 11.34 21.16
N GLY A 193 -12.23 11.92 21.83
CA GLY A 193 -11.12 12.68 21.25
C GLY A 193 -9.77 12.05 21.56
N VAL A 194 -8.83 12.23 20.63
CA VAL A 194 -7.45 11.76 20.71
C VAL A 194 -6.58 12.87 21.29
N LEU A 195 -5.74 12.59 22.29
CA LEU A 195 -4.83 13.60 22.85
C LEU A 195 -3.42 13.43 22.28
N GLU A 196 -2.97 14.40 21.50
CA GLU A 196 -1.60 14.41 20.97
C GLU A 196 -0.91 15.70 21.42
N LYS A 197 0.21 15.57 22.16
CA LYS A 197 1.02 16.70 22.65
C LYS A 197 0.21 17.76 23.43
N GLY A 198 -0.78 17.32 24.20
CA GLY A 198 -1.65 18.21 24.98
C GLY A 198 -2.80 18.85 24.18
N ILE A 199 -2.92 18.55 22.89
CA ILE A 199 -4.01 19.02 22.02
C ILE A 199 -5.00 17.87 21.85
N THR A 200 -6.29 18.15 22.07
CA THR A 200 -7.34 17.17 21.79
C THR A 200 -7.83 17.31 20.35
N TYR A 201 -7.68 16.24 19.57
CA TYR A 201 -8.19 16.13 18.21
C TYR A 201 -9.53 15.39 18.22
N VAL A 202 -10.50 15.97 17.54
CA VAL A 202 -11.89 15.48 17.51
C VAL A 202 -12.41 15.57 16.09
N PRO A 203 -13.21 14.61 15.59
CA PRO A 203 -13.87 14.73 14.30
C PRO A 203 -14.71 16.01 14.24
N VAL A 204 -14.28 16.96 13.42
CA VAL A 204 -14.87 18.31 13.34
C VAL A 204 -16.37 18.28 13.02
N ARG A 205 -16.79 17.32 12.19
CA ARG A 205 -18.20 17.09 11.82
C ARG A 205 -19.10 16.93 13.04
N VAL A 206 -18.66 16.12 14.01
CA VAL A 206 -19.46 15.80 15.19
C VAL A 206 -19.67 17.02 16.08
N ILE A 207 -18.65 17.87 16.20
CA ILE A 207 -18.74 19.12 16.96
C ILE A 207 -19.64 20.14 16.27
N ALA A 208 -19.44 20.31 14.96
CA ALA A 208 -20.21 21.25 14.17
C ALA A 208 -21.71 20.88 14.12
N GLU A 209 -22.04 19.61 13.87
CA GLU A 209 -23.43 19.14 13.83
C GLU A 209 -24.09 19.23 15.22
N ALA A 210 -23.37 18.96 16.30
CA ALA A 210 -23.88 19.15 17.67
C ALA A 210 -24.14 20.63 18.02
N LEU A 211 -23.46 21.55 17.34
CA LEU A 211 -23.68 22.99 17.42
C LEU A 211 -24.71 23.49 16.38
N GLY A 212 -25.35 22.59 15.63
CA GLY A 212 -26.37 22.92 14.63
C GLY A 212 -25.83 23.32 13.26
N ALA A 213 -24.52 23.26 13.01
CA ALA A 213 -23.92 23.60 11.74
C ALA A 213 -23.95 22.43 10.73
N GLN A 214 -23.93 22.76 9.44
CA GLN A 214 -23.75 21.79 8.36
C GLN A 214 -22.27 21.68 7.97
N VAL A 215 -21.81 20.47 7.64
CA VAL A 215 -20.41 20.23 7.26
C VAL A 215 -20.29 19.57 5.89
N GLY A 216 -19.66 20.28 4.96
CA GLY A 216 -19.27 19.81 3.63
C GLY A 216 -17.79 19.44 3.55
N TYR A 217 -17.44 18.53 2.63
CA TYR A 217 -16.05 18.23 2.28
C TYR A 217 -15.87 18.27 0.76
N ASP A 218 -14.93 19.09 0.30
CA ASP A 218 -14.47 19.12 -1.09
C ASP A 218 -13.19 18.30 -1.22
N SER A 219 -13.28 17.17 -1.95
CA SER A 219 -12.14 16.28 -2.18
C SER A 219 -11.09 16.82 -3.14
N ALA A 220 -11.46 17.74 -4.04
CA ALA A 220 -10.56 18.31 -5.03
C ALA A 220 -9.62 19.33 -4.37
N THR A 221 -10.15 20.19 -3.50
CA THR A 221 -9.36 21.20 -2.76
C THR A 221 -8.89 20.71 -1.39
N ARG A 222 -9.40 19.55 -0.94
CA ARG A 222 -9.19 18.99 0.41
C ARG A 222 -9.66 19.95 1.49
N THR A 223 -10.78 20.64 1.25
CA THR A 223 -11.34 21.64 2.15
C THR A 223 -12.54 21.08 2.91
N VAL A 224 -12.62 21.36 4.21
CA VAL A 224 -13.84 21.16 5.01
C VAL A 224 -14.53 22.51 5.16
N GLU A 225 -15.79 22.60 4.77
CA GLU A 225 -16.63 23.79 4.93
C GLU A 225 -17.64 23.57 6.05
N ILE A 226 -17.77 24.52 6.96
CA ILE A 226 -18.71 24.48 8.07
C ILE A 226 -19.63 25.69 7.96
N ILE A 227 -20.91 25.44 7.75
CA ILE A 227 -21.93 26.47 7.56
C ILE A 227 -22.79 26.51 8.82
N SER A 228 -22.66 27.59 9.59
CA SER A 228 -23.54 27.85 10.74
C SER A 228 -24.94 28.21 10.23
N THR A 229 -25.98 27.64 10.84
CA THR A 229 -27.38 27.95 10.50
C THR A 229 -27.98 29.03 11.42
N HIS A 230 -27.15 29.88 12.00
CA HIS A 230 -27.55 31.00 12.86
C HIS A 230 -27.54 32.33 12.10
#